data_AF-A0A151QLN4-F1
#
_entry.id   AF-A0A151QLN4-F1
#
_cell.length_a   1.000
_cell.length_b   1.000
_cell.length_c   1.000
_cell.angle_alpha   90.00
_cell.angle_beta   90.00
_cell.angle_gamma   90.00
#
_symmetry.space_group_name_H-M   'P 1'
#
loop_
_entity.id
_entity.type
_entity.pdbx_description
1 polymer ?
#
loop_
_entity_poly.entity_id
_entity_poly.type
_entity_poly.pdbx_seq_one_letter_code
_entity_poly.pdbx_strand_id
1 'polypeptide(L)' 'MYLQPLNRRPTIWKDISGIRKLMGESLYEYWERFKRLCASCPHHQISEQLLLQYFYEGLNTMDND' A
#
# COMPACT_ATOMS: atom_id res chain seq x y z
N MET A 1 -23.00 -21.96 5.15
CA MET A 1 -22.45 -20.89 4.29
C MET A 1 -22.61 -19.58 5.05
N TYR A 2 -21.55 -19.09 5.70
CA TYR A 2 -21.63 -17.87 6.51
C TYR A 2 -21.49 -16.65 5.60
N LEU A 3 -22.55 -15.85 5.57
CA LEU A 3 -22.55 -14.49 5.05
C LEU A 3 -21.55 -13.66 5.88
N GLN A 4 -20.45 -13.21 5.28
CA GLN A 4 -19.71 -12.09 5.82
C GLN A 4 -20.30 -10.81 5.21
N PRO A 5 -20.71 -9.84 6.04
CA PRO A 5 -21.37 -8.64 5.57
C PRO A 5 -20.39 -7.83 4.71
N LEU A 6 -20.96 -7.16 3.71
CA LEU A 6 -20.36 -6.25 2.74
C LEU A 6 -19.77 -4.97 3.39
N ASN A 7 -19.16 -5.09 4.57
CA ASN A 7 -18.42 -4.01 5.19
C ASN A 7 -17.06 -3.95 4.50
N ARG A 8 -17.02 -3.14 3.43
CA ARG A 8 -15.89 -2.85 2.53
C ARG A 8 -14.57 -2.78 3.30
N ARG A 9 -13.90 -3.91 3.51
CA ARG A 9 -12.45 -3.87 3.69
C ARG A 9 -11.95 -3.27 2.38
N PRO A 10 -11.24 -2.13 2.35
CA PRO A 10 -10.45 -1.83 1.17
C PRO A 10 -9.70 -3.12 0.86
N THR A 11 -9.85 -3.62 -0.36
CA THR A 11 -8.99 -4.70 -0.82
C THR A 11 -7.58 -4.19 -0.52
N ILE A 12 -6.76 -4.93 0.24
CA ILE A 12 -5.43 -4.45 0.70
C ILE A 12 -4.63 -3.82 -0.46
N TRP A 13 -4.90 -4.29 -1.67
CA TRP A 13 -4.69 -3.65 -2.98
C TRP A 13 -4.88 -2.14 -3.09
N LYS A 14 -6.05 -1.60 -2.73
CA LYS A 14 -6.35 -0.17 -2.74
C LYS A 14 -5.47 0.61 -1.77
N ASP A 15 -5.11 0.00 -0.65
CA ASP A 15 -4.24 0.64 0.34
C ASP A 15 -2.78 0.61 -0.12
N ILE A 16 -2.34 -0.48 -0.79
CA ILE A 16 -1.00 -0.57 -1.40
C ILE A 16 -0.88 0.38 -2.60
N SER A 17 -1.87 0.43 -3.49
CA SER A 17 -1.85 1.32 -4.66
C SER A 17 -1.99 2.80 -4.27
N GLY A 18 -2.61 3.08 -3.13
CA GLY A 18 -2.83 4.43 -2.62
C GLY A 18 -1.83 4.87 -1.57
N ILE A 19 -0.81 4.05 -1.26
CA ILE A 19 0.19 4.43 -0.27
C ILE A 19 0.99 5.63 -0.79
N ARG A 20 1.08 6.65 0.05
CA ARG A 20 1.85 7.86 -0.22
C ARG A 20 2.71 8.19 0.97
N LYS A 21 3.92 8.66 0.68
CA LYS A 21 4.82 9.17 1.70
C LYS A 21 4.17 10.41 2.32
N LEU A 22 4.10 10.45 3.64
CA LEU A 22 3.54 11.62 4.33
C LEU A 22 4.57 12.75 4.41
N MET A 23 4.09 13.99 4.52
CA MET A 23 4.92 15.15 4.79
C MET A 23 5.61 14.97 6.15
N GLY A 24 6.94 15.09 6.18
CA GLY A 24 7.75 14.85 7.38
C GLY A 24 8.02 13.38 7.74
N GLU A 25 7.40 12.41 7.06
CA GLU A 25 7.72 10.99 7.25
C GLU A 25 9.10 10.66 6.66
N SER A 26 9.91 9.90 7.39
CA SER A 26 11.19 9.42 6.86
C SER A 26 10.98 8.30 5.82
N LEU A 27 11.96 8.12 4.93
CA LEU A 27 11.92 7.00 3.97
C LEU A 27 11.81 5.64 4.68
N TYR A 28 12.40 5.53 5.86
CA TYR A 28 12.37 4.30 6.66
C TYR A 28 10.97 4.00 7.21
N GLU A 29 10.28 4.99 7.78
CA GLU A 29 8.91 4.84 8.28
C GLU A 29 7.93 4.51 7.14
N TYR A 30 8.08 5.18 6.00
CA TYR A 30 7.31 4.87 4.79
C TYR A 30 7.53 3.42 4.32
N TRP A 31 8.80 2.97 4.28
CA TRP A 31 9.14 1.60 3.91
C TRP A 31 8.58 0.56 4.89
N GLU A 32 8.58 0.85 6.20
CA GLU A 32 7.96 -0.02 7.19
C GLU A 32 6.45 -0.16 6.98
N ARG A 33 5.74 0.95 6.72
CA ARG A 33 4.30 0.93 6.42
C ARG A 33 4.01 0.11 5.17
N PHE A 34 4.81 0.31 4.11
CA PHE A 34 4.71 -0.45 2.87
C PHE A 34 4.88 -1.96 3.12
N LYS A 35 5.91 -2.37 3.87
CA LYS A 35 6.14 -3.78 4.22
C LYS A 35 4.99 -4.38 5.03
N ARG A 36 4.39 -3.62 5.95
CA ARG A 36 3.24 -4.09 6.76
C ARG A 36 2.00 -4.35 5.89
N LEU A 37 1.77 -3.51 4.88
CA LEU A 37 0.71 -3.71 3.90
C LEU A 37 0.99 -4.96 3.03
N CYS A 38 2.23 -5.13 2.57
CA CYS A 38 2.63 -6.33 1.83
C CYS A 38 2.50 -7.61 2.66
N ALA A 39 2.92 -7.60 3.92
CA ALA A 39 2.82 -8.74 4.84
C ALA A 39 1.36 -9.12 5.17
N SER A 40 0.43 -8.17 5.05
CA SER A 40 -1.01 -8.41 5.21
C SER A 40 -1.64 -9.12 4.01
N CYS A 41 -0.90 -9.27 2.90
CA CYS A 41 -1.30 -9.99 1.68
C CYS A 41 -0.53 -11.33 1.55
N PRO A 42 -0.97 -12.41 2.22
CA PRO A 42 -0.30 -13.71 2.14
C PRO A 42 -0.51 -14.47 0.81
N HIS A 43 -1.33 -13.96 -0.12
CA HIS A 43 -1.64 -14.62 -1.39
C HIS A 43 -1.17 -13.83 -2.61
N HIS A 44 0.11 -14.01 -2.96
CA HIS A 44 0.68 -14.29 -4.29
C HIS A 44 0.05 -13.69 -5.57
N GLN A 45 -0.52 -12.49 -5.54
CA GLN A 45 -1.13 -11.88 -6.72
C GLN A 45 -0.45 -10.58 -7.18
N ILE A 46 0.46 -10.01 -6.38
CA ILE A 46 1.18 -8.80 -6.77
C ILE A 46 2.59 -9.15 -7.24
N SER A 47 2.87 -8.88 -8.52
CA SER A 47 4.23 -8.94 -9.04
C SER A 47 5.11 -7.91 -8.34
N GLU A 48 6.34 -8.28 -8.01
CA GLU A 48 7.33 -7.38 -7.38
C GLU A 48 7.51 -6.08 -8.17
N GLN A 49 7.44 -6.14 -9.50
CA GLN A 49 7.46 -4.96 -10.37
C GLN A 49 6.32 -3.97 -10.09
N LEU A 50 5.12 -4.46 -9.78
CA LEU A 50 3.96 -3.61 -9.48
C LEU A 50 4.09 -3.00 -8.07
N LEU A 51 4.67 -3.74 -7.11
CA LEU A 51 5.03 -3.19 -5.80
C LEU A 51 6.04 -2.05 -5.93
N LEU A 52 7.09 -2.24 -6.73
CA LEU A 52 8.07 -1.19 -6.99
C LEU A 52 7.42 0.02 -7.66
N GLN A 53 6.54 -0.18 -8.62
CA GLN A 53 5.80 0.90 -9.27
C GLN A 53 5.00 1.73 -8.25
N TYR A 54 4.19 1.08 -7.41
CA TYR A 54 3.43 1.79 -6.36
C TYR A 54 4.33 2.45 -5.33
N PHE A 55 5.44 1.81 -4.96
CA PHE A 55 6.41 2.38 -4.04
C PHE A 55 6.99 3.70 -4.58
N TYR A 56 7.43 3.73 -5.85
CA TYR A 56 7.96 4.94 -6.48
C TYR A 56 6.89 5.99 -6.75
N GLU A 57 5.66 5.60 -7.12
CA GLU A 57 4.54 6.52 -7.32
C GLU A 57 4.14 7.21 -5.99
N GLY A 58 4.12 6.44 -4.89
CA GLY A 58 3.86 6.95 -3.55
C GLY A 58 4.99 7.82 -2.98
N LEU A 59 6.23 7.64 -3.45
CA LEU A 59 7.38 8.50 -3.14
C LEU A 59 7.39 9.78 -3.97
N ASN A 60 7.05 9.67 -5.26
CA ASN A 60 6.98 10.78 -6.22
C ASN A 60 5.64 11.52 -6.19
N THR A 61 4.82 11.31 -5.16
CA THR A 61 3.84 12.34 -4.79
C THR A 61 4.63 13.52 -4.21
N MET A 62 5.36 14.19 -5.10
CA MET A 62 5.92 15.51 -4.90
C MET A 62 4.73 16.35 -4.45
N ASP A 63 4.76 16.74 -3.18
CA ASP A 63 4.71 18.14 -2.75
C ASP A 63 4.25 19.09 -3.87
N ASN A 64 2.99 18.95 -4.29
CA ASN A 64 2.31 19.92 -5.13
C ASN A 64 1.18 20.46 -4.24
N ASP A 65 1.60 21.22 -3.24
CA ASP A 65 0.80 22.32 -2.70
C ASP A 65 1.15 23.57 -3.51
#